data_AF-B1MJ23-F1
#
_entry.id   AF-B1MJ23-F1
#
_cell.length_a   1.000
_cell.length_b   1.000
_cell.length_c   1.000
_cell.angle_alpha   90.00
_cell.angle_beta   90.00
_cell.angle_gamma   90.00
#
_symmetry.space_group_name_H-M   'P 1'
#
loop_
_entity.id
_entity.type
_entity.pdbx_description
1 polymer ?
#
loop_
_entity_poly.entity_id
_entity_poly.type
_entity_poly.pdbx_seq_one_letter_code
_entity_poly.pdbx_strand_id
1 'polypeptide(L)'
;MKRGLVVAIGGAAIVAAGLVGCSGDKDKSETKGTTVSNSAGAVATNSSAKVTIDGKEQKIEGAVVCQSSNGNVNIVIGSGAQGFGAVVTEGDSPTVKSAGLGSLNGQSLAFSEGTPGASAKATKDGKKYHIEGTAIAVDMANPTQPSNKPFEIEVTCP
;
A
#
# COMPACT_ATOMS: atom_id res chain seq x y z
N MET A 1 -4.30 22.22 49.24
CA MET A 1 -4.54 21.28 50.37
C MET A 1 -4.12 19.87 49.94
N LYS A 2 -3.83 18.94 50.87
CA LYS A 2 -3.35 17.57 50.56
C LYS A 2 -4.32 16.49 51.08
N ARG A 3 -4.65 15.48 50.25
CA ARG A 3 -5.26 14.15 50.50
C ARG A 3 -5.59 13.53 49.12
N GLY A 4 -5.44 12.23 48.81
CA GLY A 4 -4.74 11.15 49.53
C GLY A 4 -5.35 9.74 49.36
N LEU A 5 -5.08 9.03 48.25
CA LEU A 5 -5.32 7.59 47.98
C LEU A 5 -4.54 7.21 46.68
N VAL A 6 -3.86 6.07 46.42
CA VAL A 6 -3.59 4.76 47.10
C VAL A 6 -4.58 3.60 46.81
N VAL A 7 -4.05 2.37 46.65
CA VAL A 7 -4.73 1.07 46.34
C VAL A 7 -5.23 0.96 44.88
N ALA A 8 -5.18 -0.15 44.12
CA ALA A 8 -4.95 -1.59 44.39
C ALA A 8 -3.92 -2.27 43.43
N ILE A 9 -3.73 -3.60 43.59
CA ILE A 9 -2.81 -4.47 42.81
C ILE A 9 -3.58 -5.67 42.22
N GLY A 10 -3.17 -6.12 41.03
CA GLY A 10 -3.53 -7.42 40.43
C GLY A 10 -4.74 -7.39 39.46
N GLY A 11 -4.86 -8.32 38.50
CA GLY A 11 -3.92 -9.38 38.09
C GLY A 11 -4.57 -10.74 37.86
N ALA A 12 -4.87 -11.10 36.61
CA ALA A 12 -5.22 -12.46 36.18
C ALA A 12 -4.98 -12.62 34.66
N ALA A 13 -4.57 -13.81 34.22
CA ALA A 13 -4.50 -14.17 32.81
C ALA A 13 -5.76 -14.94 32.38
N ILE A 14 -6.20 -14.77 31.14
CA ILE A 14 -7.27 -15.60 30.54
C ILE A 14 -6.63 -16.50 29.49
N VAL A 15 -6.43 -17.77 29.84
CA VAL A 15 -6.10 -18.82 28.88
C VAL A 15 -7.42 -19.43 28.40
N ALA A 16 -7.83 -19.12 27.17
CA ALA A 16 -8.95 -19.78 26.51
C ALA A 16 -8.39 -20.88 25.59
N ALA A 17 -8.70 -22.14 25.89
CA ALA A 17 -8.30 -23.29 25.09
C ALA A 17 -9.54 -23.97 24.47
N GLY A 18 -9.40 -24.43 23.23
CA GLY A 18 -10.45 -25.15 22.49
C GLY A 18 -10.58 -24.64 21.04
N LEU A 19 -10.86 -25.47 20.04
CA LEU A 19 -10.94 -26.94 20.02
C LEU A 19 -10.37 -27.48 18.68
N VAL A 20 -10.17 -28.79 18.61
CA VAL A 20 -9.66 -29.49 17.41
C VAL A 20 -10.60 -29.35 16.20
N GLY A 21 -10.03 -29.35 14.99
CA GLY A 21 -10.78 -29.13 13.75
C GLY A 21 -10.04 -29.50 12.47
N CYS A 22 -9.31 -30.63 12.46
CA CYS A 22 -8.69 -31.16 11.24
C CYS A 22 -9.48 -32.36 10.73
N SER A 23 -10.20 -32.17 9.63
CA SER A 23 -10.89 -33.21 8.84
C SER A 23 -10.74 -32.90 7.36
N GLY A 24 -10.61 -33.93 6.53
CA GLY A 24 -10.45 -33.79 5.08
C GLY A 24 -11.73 -33.91 4.28
N ASP A 25 -11.53 -34.06 2.97
CA ASP A 25 -12.49 -34.48 1.93
C ASP A 25 -13.57 -33.50 1.41
N LYS A 26 -13.22 -32.93 0.24
CA LYS A 26 -13.99 -32.89 -1.03
C LYS A 26 -15.31 -32.08 -1.17
N ASP A 27 -15.34 -31.41 -2.32
CA ASP A 27 -16.50 -31.04 -3.17
C ASP A 27 -17.57 -30.03 -2.68
N LYS A 28 -17.38 -28.80 -3.19
CA LYS A 28 -18.35 -28.08 -4.05
C LYS A 28 -19.78 -27.82 -3.52
N SER A 29 -20.02 -26.58 -3.06
CA SER A 29 -21.17 -25.76 -3.51
C SER A 29 -21.01 -24.28 -3.12
N GLU A 30 -21.76 -23.40 -3.79
CA GLU A 30 -21.85 -21.97 -3.47
C GLU A 30 -22.58 -21.73 -2.14
N THR A 31 -22.21 -20.65 -1.42
CA THR A 31 -23.18 -19.93 -0.57
C THR A 31 -22.80 -18.45 -0.45
N LYS A 32 -23.82 -17.62 -0.67
CA LYS A 32 -23.81 -16.15 -0.62
C LYS A 32 -23.61 -15.65 0.82
N GLY A 33 -22.43 -15.10 1.12
CA GLY A 33 -22.12 -14.45 2.41
C GLY A 33 -22.21 -12.92 2.33
N THR A 34 -23.14 -12.31 3.08
CA THR A 34 -23.33 -10.85 3.12
C THR A 34 -22.41 -10.18 4.15
N THR A 35 -21.74 -9.12 3.71
CA THR A 35 -20.97 -8.08 4.45
C THR A 35 -20.78 -8.20 5.97
N VAL A 36 -19.52 -8.13 6.40
CA VAL A 36 -19.14 -7.35 7.60
C VAL A 36 -18.25 -6.20 7.14
N SER A 37 -18.79 -4.97 7.14
CA SER A 37 -18.04 -3.77 6.76
C SER A 37 -17.29 -3.19 7.96
N ASN A 38 -16.05 -3.62 8.16
CA ASN A 38 -15.11 -2.94 9.06
C ASN A 38 -14.04 -2.24 8.23
N SER A 39 -14.07 -0.90 8.20
CA SER A 39 -13.11 -0.06 7.48
C SER A 39 -11.75 0.02 8.18
N ALA A 40 -11.06 -1.11 8.27
CA ALA A 40 -9.63 -1.20 8.54
C ALA A 40 -8.92 -1.56 7.22
N GLY A 41 -7.76 -0.95 6.95
CA GLY A 41 -7.02 -1.19 5.71
C GLY A 41 -6.71 -2.68 5.54
N ALA A 42 -7.09 -3.26 4.40
CA ALA A 42 -6.80 -4.65 4.13
C ALA A 42 -5.30 -4.84 3.88
N VAL A 43 -4.75 -5.94 4.39
CA VAL A 43 -3.32 -6.29 4.32
C VAL A 43 -3.21 -7.73 3.86
N ALA A 44 -2.47 -7.99 2.77
CA ALA A 44 -2.14 -9.36 2.36
C ALA A 44 -0.62 -9.55 2.29
N THR A 45 -0.16 -10.58 3.01
CA THR A 45 1.22 -11.08 2.99
C THR A 45 1.60 -11.76 1.67
N ASN A 46 0.64 -11.93 0.74
CA ASN A 46 0.79 -12.62 -0.54
C ASN A 46 0.34 -11.77 -1.76
N SER A 47 0.08 -10.48 -1.58
CA SER A 47 -0.30 -9.62 -2.72
C SER A 47 0.86 -9.48 -3.69
N SER A 48 0.64 -9.87 -4.96
CA SER A 48 1.58 -9.57 -6.03
C SER A 48 1.65 -8.06 -6.26
N ALA A 49 2.84 -7.52 -6.08
CA ALA A 49 3.23 -6.20 -6.52
C ALA A 49 4.55 -6.30 -7.28
N LYS A 50 4.67 -5.53 -8.36
CA LYS A 50 5.88 -5.33 -9.16
C LYS A 50 6.02 -3.83 -9.41
N VAL A 51 7.23 -3.32 -9.19
CA VAL A 51 7.57 -1.91 -9.41
C VAL A 51 8.77 -1.87 -10.36
N THR A 52 8.61 -1.24 -11.52
CA THR A 52 9.69 -1.03 -12.48
C THR A 52 10.03 0.46 -12.48
N ILE A 53 11.31 0.81 -12.41
CA ILE A 53 11.79 2.20 -12.51
C ILE A 53 13.01 2.22 -13.45
N ASP A 54 13.02 3.12 -14.43
CA ASP A 54 14.10 3.23 -15.42
C ASP A 54 14.38 1.90 -16.17
N GLY A 55 13.30 1.12 -16.41
CA GLY A 55 13.36 -0.21 -17.02
C GLY A 55 13.88 -1.34 -16.10
N LYS A 56 14.09 -1.07 -14.81
CA LYS A 56 14.62 -2.04 -13.83
C LYS A 56 13.56 -2.37 -12.78
N GLU A 57 13.30 -3.66 -12.59
CA GLU A 57 12.44 -4.15 -11.51
C GLU A 57 13.09 -3.90 -10.14
N GLN A 58 12.28 -3.47 -9.18
CA GLN A 58 12.73 -3.12 -7.83
C GLN A 58 12.45 -4.25 -6.84
N LYS A 59 13.38 -4.47 -5.90
CA LYS A 59 13.17 -5.44 -4.83
C LYS A 59 12.13 -4.90 -3.84
N ILE A 60 11.00 -5.58 -3.73
CA ILE A 60 9.93 -5.26 -2.78
C ILE A 60 10.07 -6.18 -1.55
N GLU A 61 10.05 -5.58 -0.35
CA GLU A 61 10.08 -6.31 0.93
C GLU A 61 8.92 -5.82 1.82
N GLY A 62 7.96 -6.69 2.12
CA GLY A 62 6.79 -6.37 2.94
C GLY A 62 5.47 -6.71 2.25
N ALA A 63 4.36 -6.21 2.79
CA ALA A 63 3.02 -6.44 2.27
C ALA A 63 2.55 -5.35 1.31
N VAL A 64 1.40 -5.57 0.66
CA VAL A 64 0.61 -4.50 0.06
C VAL A 64 -0.50 -4.10 1.03
N VAL A 65 -0.72 -2.80 1.17
CA VAL A 65 -1.83 -2.21 1.94
C VAL A 65 -2.56 -1.23 1.04
N CYS A 66 -3.88 -1.35 0.95
CA CYS A 66 -4.72 -0.40 0.21
C CYS A 66 -5.80 0.18 1.14
N GLN A 67 -5.91 1.51 1.19
CA GLN A 67 -6.87 2.22 2.03
C GLN A 67 -7.60 3.31 1.25
N SER A 68 -8.91 3.13 1.07
CA SER A 68 -9.84 4.18 0.66
C SER A 68 -10.00 5.26 1.72
N SER A 69 -9.84 6.52 1.32
CA SER A 69 -10.11 7.70 2.16
C SER A 69 -10.30 8.95 1.30
N ASN A 70 -11.28 9.78 1.62
CA ASN A 70 -11.52 11.07 0.97
C ASN A 70 -11.65 11.00 -0.57
N GLY A 71 -12.25 9.92 -1.11
CA GLY A 71 -12.41 9.71 -2.55
C GLY A 71 -11.14 9.21 -3.28
N ASN A 72 -10.12 8.77 -2.53
CA ASN A 72 -8.85 8.28 -3.07
C ASN A 72 -8.46 6.93 -2.45
N VAL A 73 -7.93 6.03 -3.27
CA VAL A 73 -7.27 4.81 -2.83
C VAL A 73 -5.79 5.10 -2.63
N ASN A 74 -5.34 4.96 -1.38
CA ASN A 74 -3.95 5.08 -0.99
C ASN A 74 -3.34 3.67 -1.02
N ILE A 75 -2.37 3.45 -1.91
CA ILE A 75 -1.70 2.17 -2.12
C ILE A 75 -0.28 2.28 -1.56
N VAL A 76 0.09 1.38 -0.65
CA VAL A 76 1.43 1.24 -0.08
C VAL A 76 1.95 -0.16 -0.39
N ILE A 77 3.19 -0.23 -0.86
CA ILE A 77 3.86 -1.44 -1.33
C ILE A 77 5.20 -1.59 -0.61
N GLY A 78 5.36 -2.71 0.09
CA GLY A 78 6.57 -3.00 0.85
C GLY A 78 6.60 -2.31 2.22
N SER A 79 7.81 -2.16 2.76
CA SER A 79 8.05 -1.72 4.13
C SER A 79 9.48 -1.20 4.31
N GLY A 80 9.75 -0.53 5.43
CA GLY A 80 11.09 0.00 5.73
C GLY A 80 11.50 1.17 4.83
N ALA A 81 12.80 1.27 4.54
CA ALA A 81 13.41 2.44 3.91
C ALA A 81 13.16 2.58 2.40
N GLN A 82 12.67 1.54 1.72
CA GLN A 82 12.32 1.54 0.29
C GLN A 82 10.84 1.19 0.09
N GLY A 83 9.95 1.87 0.83
CA GLY A 83 8.52 1.80 0.59
C GLY A 83 8.15 2.50 -0.72
N PHE A 84 7.37 1.83 -1.57
CA PHE A 84 6.75 2.41 -2.76
C PHE A 84 5.27 2.70 -2.49
N GLY A 85 4.66 3.60 -3.23
CA GLY A 85 3.23 3.85 -3.09
C GLY A 85 2.64 4.79 -4.13
N ALA A 86 1.32 4.81 -4.22
CA ALA A 86 0.56 5.67 -5.11
C ALA A 86 -0.75 6.12 -4.46
N VAL A 87 -1.19 7.33 -4.80
CA VAL A 87 -2.53 7.81 -4.48
C VAL A 87 -3.27 7.96 -5.79
N VAL A 88 -4.38 7.23 -5.94
CA VAL A 88 -5.26 7.28 -7.11
C VAL A 88 -6.68 7.60 -6.68
N THR A 89 -7.53 8.14 -7.56
CA THR A 89 -8.95 8.34 -7.21
C THR A 89 -9.69 7.01 -7.06
N GLU A 90 -10.80 7.03 -6.32
CA GLU A 90 -11.77 5.92 -6.31
C GLU A 90 -12.53 5.80 -7.64
N GLY A 91 -13.28 4.71 -7.80
CA GLY A 91 -13.98 4.34 -9.03
C GLY A 91 -13.23 3.28 -9.86
N ASP A 92 -13.68 3.07 -11.10
CA ASP A 92 -13.13 2.05 -12.01
C ASP A 92 -12.23 2.62 -13.12
N SER A 93 -12.29 3.93 -13.35
CA SER A 93 -11.37 4.70 -14.21
C SER A 93 -10.55 5.68 -13.35
N PRO A 94 -9.62 5.21 -12.51
CA PRO A 94 -8.91 6.05 -11.55
C PRO A 94 -7.91 7.01 -12.22
N THR A 95 -7.76 8.22 -11.69
CA THR A 95 -6.64 9.11 -12.05
C THR A 95 -5.55 9.09 -10.99
N VAL A 96 -4.29 9.29 -11.39
CA VAL A 96 -3.14 9.30 -10.46
C VAL A 96 -2.97 10.71 -9.89
N LYS A 97 -3.00 10.82 -8.56
CA LYS A 97 -2.77 12.07 -7.83
C LYS A 97 -1.30 12.23 -7.48
N SER A 98 -0.66 11.15 -7.01
CA SER A 98 0.77 11.11 -6.72
C SER A 98 1.31 9.68 -6.71
N ALA A 99 2.64 9.54 -6.81
CA ALA A 99 3.35 8.30 -6.52
C ALA A 99 4.68 8.61 -5.81
N GLY A 100 5.00 7.83 -4.77
CA GLY A 100 6.29 7.84 -4.09
C GLY A 100 7.08 6.60 -4.49
N LEU A 101 8.28 6.80 -5.04
CA LEU A 101 9.09 5.73 -5.64
C LEU A 101 10.39 5.47 -4.87
N GLY A 102 10.44 5.87 -3.59
CA GLY A 102 11.59 5.73 -2.72
C GLY A 102 12.78 6.61 -3.13
N SER A 103 13.99 6.08 -2.99
CA SER A 103 15.22 6.75 -3.45
C SER A 103 16.17 5.75 -4.08
N LEU A 104 16.61 6.01 -5.32
CA LEU A 104 17.51 5.15 -6.08
C LEU A 104 18.79 5.91 -6.40
N ASN A 105 19.94 5.30 -6.11
CA ASN A 105 21.28 5.86 -6.39
C ASN A 105 21.50 7.29 -5.84
N GLY A 106 20.86 7.63 -4.71
CA GLY A 106 20.93 8.98 -4.10
C GLY A 106 19.90 9.99 -4.64
N GLN A 107 19.17 9.66 -5.71
CA GLN A 107 18.05 10.45 -6.19
C GLN A 107 16.76 10.08 -5.46
N SER A 108 15.97 11.06 -5.01
CA SER A 108 14.60 10.85 -4.52
C SER A 108 13.62 10.94 -5.69
N LEU A 109 12.68 9.98 -5.78
CA LEU A 109 11.78 9.86 -6.95
C LEU A 109 10.31 9.99 -6.56
N ALA A 110 9.59 10.90 -7.22
CA ALA A 110 8.16 11.10 -7.00
C ALA A 110 7.42 11.61 -8.26
N PHE A 111 6.14 11.24 -8.35
CA PHE A 111 5.16 11.89 -9.22
C PHE A 111 4.15 12.66 -8.36
N SER A 112 3.73 13.83 -8.83
CA SER A 112 2.56 14.56 -8.35
C SER A 112 1.86 15.21 -9.53
N GLU A 113 0.53 15.12 -9.57
CA GLU A 113 -0.30 15.74 -10.61
C GLU A 113 -0.02 17.25 -10.71
N GLY A 114 -0.04 17.79 -11.93
CA GLY A 114 0.25 19.20 -12.21
C GLY A 114 1.74 19.58 -12.22
N THR A 115 2.65 18.68 -11.82
CA THR A 115 4.10 18.96 -11.85
C THR A 115 4.62 19.02 -13.30
N PRO A 116 5.23 20.13 -13.76
CA PRO A 116 5.78 20.21 -15.11
C PRO A 116 6.82 19.12 -15.37
N GLY A 117 6.74 18.47 -16.54
CA GLY A 117 7.63 17.38 -16.92
C GLY A 117 7.27 16.01 -16.33
N ALA A 118 6.38 15.94 -15.34
CA ALA A 118 5.87 14.69 -14.78
C ALA A 118 4.53 14.30 -15.44
N SER A 119 4.22 13.00 -15.50
CA SER A 119 2.92 12.50 -15.96
C SER A 119 2.67 11.09 -15.44
N ALA A 120 1.42 10.71 -15.23
CA ALA A 120 1.06 9.34 -14.89
C ALA A 120 -0.38 9.01 -15.32
N LYS A 121 -0.67 7.72 -15.48
CA LYS A 121 -2.00 7.17 -15.72
C LYS A 121 -2.20 5.92 -14.87
N ALA A 122 -3.46 5.61 -14.56
CA ALA A 122 -3.83 4.35 -13.96
C ALA A 122 -4.92 3.65 -14.76
N THR A 123 -4.89 2.32 -14.76
CA THR A 123 -6.01 1.46 -15.12
C THR A 123 -6.27 0.47 -13.98
N LYS A 124 -7.48 -0.07 -13.91
CA LYS A 124 -7.93 -0.95 -12.82
C LYS A 124 -8.73 -2.13 -13.36
N ASP A 125 -8.42 -3.33 -12.88
CA ASP A 125 -9.11 -4.58 -13.17
C ASP A 125 -9.51 -5.23 -11.83
N GLY A 126 -10.75 -4.99 -11.39
CA GLY A 126 -11.26 -5.46 -10.09
C GLY A 126 -10.47 -4.89 -8.90
N LYS A 127 -9.49 -5.65 -8.41
CA LYS A 127 -8.55 -5.25 -7.35
C LYS A 127 -7.13 -4.93 -7.84
N LYS A 128 -6.81 -5.21 -9.11
CA LYS A 128 -5.51 -4.88 -9.70
C LYS A 128 -5.50 -3.43 -10.13
N TYR A 129 -4.40 -2.75 -9.86
CA TYR A 129 -4.07 -1.45 -10.43
C TYR A 129 -2.80 -1.61 -11.27
N HIS A 130 -2.81 -1.02 -12.45
CA HIS A 130 -1.61 -0.81 -13.25
C HIS A 130 -1.41 0.70 -13.41
N ILE A 131 -0.27 1.21 -12.96
CA ILE A 131 0.05 2.65 -12.93
C ILE A 131 1.34 2.87 -13.70
N GLU A 132 1.27 3.57 -14.83
CA GLU A 132 2.42 3.93 -15.67
C GLU A 132 2.70 5.44 -15.60
N GLY A 133 3.95 5.86 -15.74
CA GLY A 133 4.25 7.29 -15.77
C GLY A 133 5.72 7.68 -15.93
N THR A 134 5.97 8.97 -15.74
CA THR A 134 7.27 9.61 -15.61
C THR A 134 7.28 10.43 -14.33
N ALA A 135 8.16 10.05 -13.41
CA ALA A 135 8.41 10.73 -12.15
C ALA A 135 9.59 11.71 -12.27
N ILE A 136 9.61 12.70 -11.38
CA ILE A 136 10.78 13.56 -11.17
C ILE A 136 11.73 12.85 -10.22
N ALA A 137 13.01 12.80 -10.58
CA ALA A 137 14.12 12.29 -9.80
C ALA A 137 15.06 13.43 -9.42
N VAL A 138 15.12 13.76 -8.13
CA VAL A 138 15.94 14.87 -7.59
C VAL A 138 17.17 14.29 -6.91
N ASP A 139 18.36 14.62 -7.40
CA ASP A 139 19.62 14.31 -6.72
C ASP A 139 19.84 15.31 -5.57
N MET A 140 20.05 14.82 -4.34
CA MET A 140 20.34 15.66 -3.18
C MET A 140 21.70 16.36 -3.25
N ALA A 141 22.63 15.88 -4.08
CA ALA A 141 23.90 16.55 -4.37
C ALA A 141 23.77 17.65 -5.44
N ASN A 142 22.69 17.65 -6.23
CA ASN A 142 22.46 18.61 -7.32
C ASN A 142 20.95 18.92 -7.51
N PRO A 143 20.26 19.47 -6.50
CA PRO A 143 18.80 19.57 -6.48
C PRO A 143 18.21 20.59 -7.46
N THR A 144 19.05 21.41 -8.10
CA THR A 144 18.63 22.38 -9.13
C THR A 144 18.51 21.78 -10.53
N GLN A 145 18.93 20.53 -10.73
CA GLN A 145 18.87 19.81 -12.00
C GLN A 145 18.07 18.51 -11.85
N PRO A 146 16.73 18.59 -11.66
CA PRO A 146 15.87 17.41 -11.65
C PRO A 146 15.94 16.65 -12.99
N SER A 147 15.88 15.32 -12.93
CA SER A 147 15.81 14.47 -14.11
C SER A 147 14.49 13.68 -14.15
N ASN A 148 14.09 13.25 -15.34
CA ASN A 148 12.87 12.47 -15.53
C ASN A 148 13.19 10.97 -15.54
N LYS A 149 12.36 10.16 -14.88
CA LYS A 149 12.49 8.70 -14.84
C LYS A 149 11.15 8.00 -15.12
N PRO A 150 11.06 7.08 -16.09
CA PRO A 150 9.86 6.31 -16.32
C PRO A 150 9.64 5.31 -15.18
N PHE A 151 8.39 5.06 -14.83
CA PHE A 151 8.01 4.09 -13.81
C PHE A 151 6.74 3.32 -14.19
N GLU A 152 6.59 2.14 -13.59
CA GLU A 152 5.49 1.20 -13.73
C GLU A 152 5.22 0.59 -12.35
N ILE A 153 3.95 0.50 -11.95
CA ILE A 153 3.52 -0.19 -10.74
C ILE A 153 2.35 -1.11 -11.12
N GLU A 154 2.57 -2.42 -11.05
CA GLU A 154 1.52 -3.44 -11.09
C GLU A 154 1.25 -3.89 -9.66
N VAL A 155 0.02 -3.81 -9.17
CA VAL A 155 -0.30 -4.13 -7.77
C VAL A 155 -1.71 -4.67 -7.60
N THR A 156 -1.84 -5.80 -6.90
CA THR A 156 -3.14 -6.35 -6.50
C THR A 156 -3.47 -5.94 -5.06
N CYS A 157 -4.47 -5.07 -4.90
CA CYS A 157 -4.99 -4.74 -3.57
C CYS A 157 -5.67 -5.96 -2.92
N PRO A 158 -5.52 -6.13 -1.60
CA PRO A 158 -6.14 -7.23 -0.84
C PRO A 158 -7.67 -7.20 -0.77
#